data_AF-A0A7K6R7X0-F1
#
_entry.id   AF-A0A7K6R7X0-F1
#
_cell.length_a   1.000
_cell.length_b   1.000
_cell.length_c   1.000
_cell.angle_alpha   90.00
_cell.angle_beta   90.00
_cell.angle_gamma   90.00
#
_symmetry.space_group_name_H-M   'P 1'
#
loop_
_entity.id
_entity.type
_entity.pdbx_description
1 polymer ?
#
loop_
_entity_poly.entity_id
_entity_poly.type
_entity_poly.pdbx_seq_one_letter_code
_entity_poly.pdbx_strand_id
1 'polypeptide(L)'
;TCQVMLAALFTALFITAITFAVQAFQPHPQLCFKCPFDWIGYRGKCYYFSEVEGNWTSSQDNCSALGASLATLDSMEDLSFVMRYKGISEHWIGLLRENEEQPWQWVNRSLLSH
;
A
#
# COMPACT_ATOMS: atom_id res chain seq x y z
N THR A 1 -14.75 52.82 22.24
CA THR A 1 -14.01 51.70 22.82
C THR A 1 -14.74 50.36 22.67
N CYS A 2 -15.98 50.19 23.18
CA CYS A 2 -16.73 48.93 23.06
C CYS A 2 -16.99 48.45 21.61
N GLN A 3 -17.41 49.36 20.72
CA GLN A 3 -17.67 49.03 19.31
C GLN A 3 -16.41 48.53 18.56
N VAL A 4 -15.23 49.07 18.92
CA VAL A 4 -13.94 48.64 18.36
C VAL A 4 -13.57 47.26 18.88
N MET A 5 -13.82 46.98 20.17
CA MET A 5 -13.60 45.66 20.76
C MET A 5 -14.52 44.59 20.15
N LEU A 6 -15.80 44.91 19.94
CA LEU A 6 -16.75 43.99 19.30
C LEU A 6 -16.32 43.66 17.86
N ALA A 7 -15.92 44.67 17.08
CA ALA A 7 -15.40 44.47 15.73
C ALA A 7 -14.13 43.60 15.70
N ALA A 8 -13.22 43.79 16.67
CA ALA A 8 -12.01 42.97 16.80
C ALA A 8 -12.32 41.50 17.12
N LEU A 9 -13.35 41.23 17.93
CA LEU A 9 -13.77 39.86 18.25
C LEU A 9 -14.42 39.17 17.05
N PHE A 10 -15.28 39.85 16.31
CA PHE A 10 -15.90 39.28 15.10
C PHE A 10 -14.87 38.96 14.02
N THR A 11 -13.90 39.85 13.81
CA THR A 11 -12.82 39.62 12.84
C THR A 11 -11.93 38.45 13.27
N ALA A 12 -11.59 38.35 14.55
CA ALA A 12 -10.84 37.21 15.09
C ALA A 12 -11.60 35.88 14.91
N LEU A 13 -12.90 35.84 15.24
CA LEU A 13 -13.75 34.66 15.07
C LEU A 13 -13.89 34.24 13.61
N PHE A 14 -13.97 35.20 12.69
CA PHE A 14 -14.06 34.90 11.27
C PHE A 14 -12.74 34.32 10.73
N ILE A 15 -11.60 34.87 11.17
CA ILE A 15 -10.27 34.34 10.82
C ILE A 15 -10.08 32.91 11.36
N THR A 16 -10.48 32.65 12.60
CA THR A 16 -10.39 31.29 13.18
C THR A 16 -11.32 30.30 12.47
N ALA A 17 -12.54 30.72 12.11
CA ALA A 17 -13.45 29.88 11.34
C ALA A 17 -12.91 29.58 9.92
N ILE A 18 -12.33 30.58 9.24
CA ILE A 18 -11.70 30.39 7.93
C ILE A 18 -10.51 29.43 8.03
N THR A 19 -9.61 29.62 9.00
CA THR A 19 -8.43 28.75 9.15
C THR A 19 -8.81 27.31 9.46
N PHE A 20 -9.80 27.09 10.32
CA PHE A 20 -10.34 25.75 10.60
C PHE A 20 -10.96 25.12 9.34
N ALA A 21 -11.76 25.87 8.59
CA ALA A 21 -12.33 25.39 7.33
C ALA A 21 -11.23 25.05 6.32
N VAL A 22 -10.22 25.91 6.15
CA VAL A 22 -9.08 25.68 5.27
C VAL A 22 -8.33 24.39 5.65
N GLN A 23 -8.16 24.11 6.94
CA GLN A 23 -7.52 22.88 7.43
C GLN A 23 -8.37 21.62 7.18
N ALA A 24 -9.68 21.71 7.35
CA ALA A 24 -10.61 20.62 7.02
C ALA A 24 -10.70 20.34 5.51
N PHE A 25 -10.46 21.37 4.68
CA PHE A 25 -10.43 21.28 3.22
C PHE A 25 -9.04 21.16 2.62
N GLN A 26 -7.96 21.14 3.43
CA GLN A 26 -6.66 20.83 2.86
C GLN A 26 -6.76 19.45 2.25
N PRO A 27 -6.55 19.30 0.93
CA PRO A 27 -6.30 17.97 0.39
C PRO A 27 -5.09 17.47 1.16
N HIS A 28 -5.29 16.42 1.96
CA HIS A 28 -4.16 15.69 2.51
C HIS A 28 -3.22 15.46 1.33
N PRO A 29 -1.93 15.85 1.41
CA PRO A 29 -0.99 15.48 0.38
C PRO A 29 -1.02 13.95 0.34
N GLN A 30 -1.81 13.40 -0.56
CA GLN A 30 -1.73 12.01 -0.94
C GLN A 30 -0.37 11.98 -1.60
N LEU A 31 0.66 11.68 -0.80
CA LEU A 31 2.01 11.48 -1.26
C LEU A 31 1.84 10.54 -2.45
N CYS A 32 2.07 11.04 -3.66
CA CYS A 32 1.73 10.30 -4.86
C CYS A 32 2.61 9.05 -4.81
N PHE A 33 2.01 7.93 -4.38
CA PHE A 33 2.74 6.72 -4.09
C PHE A 33 3.22 6.19 -5.43
N LYS A 34 4.48 6.50 -5.74
CA LYS A 34 5.10 6.11 -6.99
C LYS A 34 5.90 4.86 -6.72
N CYS A 35 5.55 3.79 -7.43
CA CYS A 35 6.33 2.57 -7.37
C CYS A 35 7.76 2.80 -7.89
N PRO A 36 8.74 1.99 -7.43
CA PRO A 36 10.08 2.02 -7.98
C PRO A 36 10.07 1.83 -9.50
N PHE A 37 11.17 2.22 -10.15
CA PHE A 37 11.34 2.01 -11.59
C PHE A 37 11.22 0.52 -11.93
N ASP A 38 10.48 0.19 -13.00
CA ASP A 38 10.11 -1.17 -13.45
C ASP A 38 9.14 -1.97 -12.55
N TRP A 39 8.47 -1.31 -11.59
CA TRP A 39 7.42 -1.92 -10.78
C TRP A 39 6.04 -1.45 -11.23
N ILE A 40 5.05 -2.33 -11.13
CA ILE A 40 3.68 -2.03 -11.52
C ILE A 40 2.84 -1.74 -10.28
N GLY A 41 2.26 -0.54 -10.22
CA GLY A 41 1.37 -0.13 -9.12
C GLY A 41 -0.06 -0.63 -9.30
N TYR A 42 -0.61 -1.25 -8.27
CA TYR A 42 -2.02 -1.67 -8.23
C TYR A 42 -2.58 -1.62 -6.81
N ARG A 43 -3.68 -0.89 -6.62
CA ARG A 43 -4.41 -0.76 -5.34
C ARG A 43 -3.54 -0.44 -4.12
N GLY A 44 -2.56 0.45 -4.29
CA GLY A 44 -1.67 0.86 -3.20
C GLY A 44 -0.51 -0.09 -2.92
N LYS A 45 -0.33 -1.13 -3.75
CA LYS A 45 0.84 -2.03 -3.74
C LYS A 45 1.69 -1.81 -4.99
N CYS A 46 2.97 -2.17 -4.90
CA CYS A 46 3.87 -2.25 -6.05
C CYS A 46 4.27 -3.70 -6.27
N TYR A 47 4.15 -4.17 -7.50
CA TYR A 47 4.47 -5.54 -7.89
C TYR A 47 5.68 -5.56 -8.83
N TYR A 48 6.61 -6.46 -8.56
CA TYR A 48 7.77 -6.74 -9.40
C TYR A 48 7.74 -8.21 -9.83
N PHE A 49 7.90 -8.44 -11.12
CA PHE A 49 7.90 -9.77 -11.73
C PHE A 49 9.35 -10.13 -12.07
N SER A 50 10.00 -10.87 -11.17
CA SER A 50 11.40 -11.25 -11.29
C SER A 50 11.62 -12.27 -12.41
N GLU A 51 12.62 -12.03 -13.27
CA GLU A 51 13.11 -13.01 -14.24
C GLU A 51 14.08 -14.03 -13.62
N VAL A 52 14.55 -13.77 -12.40
CA VAL A 52 15.47 -14.67 -11.68
C VAL A 52 14.72 -15.89 -11.17
N GLU A 53 15.12 -17.07 -11.63
CA GLU A 53 14.61 -18.36 -11.17
C GLU A 53 15.25 -18.78 -9.83
N GLY A 54 14.50 -19.55 -9.05
CA GLY A 54 14.96 -20.07 -7.77
C GLY A 54 13.88 -20.84 -7.03
N ASN A 55 14.19 -21.28 -5.81
CA ASN A 55 13.18 -21.83 -4.92
C ASN A 55 12.46 -20.70 -4.16
N TRP A 56 11.45 -21.06 -3.37
CA TRP A 56 10.67 -20.10 -2.61
C TRP A 56 11.54 -19.24 -1.69
N THR A 57 12.46 -19.86 -0.95
CA THR A 57 13.36 -19.18 -0.01
C THR A 57 14.26 -18.17 -0.70
N SER A 58 14.96 -18.58 -1.76
CA SER A 58 15.83 -17.67 -2.52
C SER A 58 15.04 -16.53 -3.17
N SER A 59 13.80 -16.78 -3.57
CA SER A 59 12.93 -15.75 -4.15
C SER A 59 12.50 -14.72 -3.09
N GLN A 60 12.18 -15.17 -1.87
CA GLN A 60 11.91 -14.27 -0.75
C GLN A 60 13.14 -13.44 -0.35
N ASP A 61 14.33 -14.03 -0.35
CA ASP A 61 15.57 -13.31 -0.07
C ASP A 61 15.85 -12.24 -1.13
N ASN A 62 15.63 -12.56 -2.42
CA ASN A 62 15.75 -11.60 -3.51
C ASN A 62 14.76 -10.43 -3.38
N CYS A 63 13.50 -10.69 -3.05
CA CYS A 63 12.53 -9.64 -2.77
C CYS A 63 12.96 -8.78 -1.58
N SER A 64 13.49 -9.40 -0.53
CA SER A 64 13.97 -8.70 0.68
C SER A 64 15.15 -7.77 0.39
N ALA A 65 16.06 -8.18 -0.50
CA ALA A 65 17.17 -7.34 -0.97
C ALA A 65 16.70 -6.08 -1.73
N LEU A 66 15.49 -6.11 -2.31
CA LEU A 66 14.84 -4.96 -2.96
C LEU A 66 13.97 -4.13 -1.99
N GLY A 67 13.98 -4.45 -0.68
CA GLY A 67 13.13 -3.79 0.30
C GLY A 67 11.65 -4.20 0.22
N ALA A 68 11.36 -5.38 -0.32
CA ALA A 68 10.01 -5.92 -0.51
C ALA A 68 9.89 -7.35 0.07
N SER A 69 8.77 -8.00 -0.22
CA SER A 69 8.55 -9.42 0.07
C SER A 69 7.94 -10.09 -1.15
N LEU A 70 7.90 -11.43 -1.17
CA LEU A 70 7.03 -12.14 -2.10
C LEU A 70 5.58 -11.64 -1.93
N ALA A 71 4.84 -11.60 -3.04
CA ALA A 71 3.56 -10.94 -3.11
C ALA A 71 2.50 -11.61 -2.22
N THR A 72 1.82 -10.81 -1.40
CA THR A 72 0.55 -11.17 -0.75
C THR A 72 -0.63 -10.70 -1.58
N LEU A 73 -1.59 -11.58 -1.80
CA LEU A 73 -2.78 -11.32 -2.61
C LEU A 73 -3.98 -11.29 -1.67
N ASP A 74 -4.52 -10.08 -1.43
CA ASP A 74 -5.57 -9.90 -0.40
C ASP A 74 -6.97 -10.12 -0.97
N SER A 75 -7.10 -10.21 -2.30
CA SER A 75 -8.39 -10.41 -2.96
C SER A 75 -8.26 -11.08 -4.33
N MET A 76 -9.39 -11.52 -4.88
CA MET A 76 -9.43 -12.09 -6.23
C MET A 76 -9.02 -11.08 -7.30
N GLU A 77 -9.22 -9.79 -7.06
CA GLU A 77 -8.77 -8.72 -7.94
C GLU A 77 -7.24 -8.61 -7.96
N ASP A 78 -6.57 -8.80 -6.82
CA ASP A 78 -5.10 -8.88 -6.76
C ASP A 78 -4.60 -10.09 -7.56
N LEU A 79 -5.24 -11.25 -7.40
CA LEU A 79 -4.93 -12.46 -8.17
C LEU A 79 -5.14 -12.23 -9.69
N SER A 80 -6.27 -11.63 -10.07
CA SER A 80 -6.59 -11.33 -11.47
C SER A 80 -5.59 -10.36 -12.09
N PHE A 81 -5.15 -9.37 -11.31
CA PHE A 81 -4.10 -8.44 -11.71
C PHE A 81 -2.78 -9.18 -11.93
N VAL A 82 -2.26 -9.94 -10.95
CA VAL A 82 -0.96 -10.61 -11.13
C VAL A 82 -0.99 -11.62 -12.27
N MET A 83 -2.08 -12.36 -12.45
CA MET A 83 -2.24 -13.30 -13.56
C MET A 83 -2.24 -12.62 -14.93
N ARG A 84 -2.73 -11.38 -15.02
CA ARG A 84 -2.70 -10.58 -16.26
C ARG A 84 -1.30 -10.09 -16.61
N TYR A 85 -0.46 -9.80 -15.61
CA TYR A 85 0.85 -9.18 -15.81
C TYR A 85 2.05 -10.12 -15.63
N LYS A 86 1.87 -11.35 -15.12
CA LYS A 86 2.96 -12.33 -14.94
C LYS A 86 3.65 -12.78 -16.23
N GLY A 87 3.03 -12.52 -17.39
CA GLY A 87 3.51 -13.03 -18.66
C GLY A 87 3.38 -14.57 -18.74
N ILE A 88 4.35 -15.21 -19.39
CA ILE A 88 4.33 -16.66 -19.63
C ILE A 88 4.95 -17.47 -18.49
N SER A 89 5.83 -16.88 -17.69
CA SER A 89 6.55 -17.58 -16.62
C SER A 89 5.69 -17.77 -15.38
N GLU A 90 5.99 -18.82 -14.63
CA GLU A 90 5.44 -19.03 -13.29
C GLU A 90 6.29 -18.27 -12.27
N HIS A 91 5.63 -17.68 -11.28
CA HIS A 91 6.26 -16.82 -10.29
C HIS A 91 5.88 -17.26 -8.89
N TRP A 92 6.85 -17.28 -7.97
CA TRP A 92 6.58 -17.52 -6.56
C TRP A 92 5.75 -16.37 -5.99
N ILE A 93 4.77 -16.73 -5.16
CA ILE A 93 4.01 -15.79 -4.32
C ILE A 93 4.34 -16.05 -2.85
N GLY A 94 3.95 -15.10 -1.99
CA GLY A 94 4.27 -15.13 -0.57
C GLY A 94 3.47 -16.12 0.25
N LEU A 95 3.01 -17.23 -0.34
CA LEU A 95 2.21 -18.26 0.31
C LEU A 95 3.09 -19.49 0.61
N LEU A 96 3.10 -19.94 1.85
CA LEU A 96 3.89 -21.09 2.30
C LEU A 96 3.13 -21.94 3.33
N ARG A 97 3.49 -23.22 3.44
CA ARG A 97 3.08 -24.11 4.53
C ARG A 97 4.27 -24.97 4.95
N GLU A 98 4.42 -25.22 6.26
CA GLU A 98 5.51 -26.04 6.78
C GLU A 98 5.35 -27.53 6.40
N ASN A 99 4.12 -28.03 6.53
CA ASN A 99 3.74 -29.38 6.15
C ASN A 99 2.25 -29.40 5.74
N GLU A 100 1.76 -30.55 5.31
CA GLU A 100 0.38 -30.69 4.80
C GLU A 100 -0.69 -30.55 5.88
N GLU A 101 -0.33 -30.69 7.16
CA GLU A 101 -1.21 -30.60 8.31
C GLU A 101 -1.37 -29.14 8.80
N GLN A 102 -0.44 -28.26 8.42
CA GLN A 102 -0.48 -26.84 8.79
C GLN A 102 -1.26 -26.01 7.75
N PRO A 103 -1.96 -24.95 8.21
CA PRO A 103 -2.64 -24.04 7.30
C PRO A 103 -1.63 -23.27 6.44
N TRP A 104 -2.07 -22.87 5.25
CA TRP A 104 -1.32 -21.94 4.42
C TRP A 104 -1.20 -20.59 5.11
N GLN A 105 0.01 -20.04 5.09
CA GLN A 105 0.34 -18.75 5.70
C GLN A 105 1.02 -17.85 4.67
N TRP A 106 0.65 -16.58 4.70
CA TRP A 106 1.29 -15.52 3.95
C TRP A 106 2.57 -15.03 4.63
N VAL A 107 3.52 -14.45 3.88
CA VAL A 107 4.77 -13.86 4.43
C VAL A 107 4.54 -12.77 5.48
N ASN A 108 3.37 -12.13 5.51
CA ASN A 108 2.97 -11.18 6.55
C ASN A 108 2.42 -11.85 7.84
N ARG A 109 2.48 -13.19 7.92
CA ARG A 109 1.96 -14.06 8.98
C ARG A 109 0.44 -14.18 9.06
N SER A 110 -0.32 -13.62 8.11
CA SER A 110 -1.76 -13.90 8.03
C SER A 110 -2.03 -15.29 7.48
N LEU A 111 -3.11 -15.92 7.95
CA LEU A 111 -3.57 -17.18 7.41
C LEU A 111 -4.32 -16.94 6.10
N LEU A 112 -4.25 -17.91 5.19
CA LEU A 112 -5.12 -17.91 4.02
C LEU A 112 -6.58 -18.09 4.48
N SER A 113 -7.42 -17.09 4.21
CA SER A 113 -8.87 -17.17 4.41
C SER A 113 -9.57 -17.38 3.06
N HIS A 114 -10.59 -18.25 3.04
CA HIS A 114 -11.48 -18.49 1.91
C HIS A 114 -12.55 -17.40 1.76
#